data_AF-A0A959LDU9-F1
#
_entry.id   AF-A0A959LDU9-F1
#
_cell.length_a   1.000
_cell.length_b   1.000
_cell.length_c   1.000
_cell.angle_alpha   90.00
_cell.angle_beta   90.00
_cell.angle_gamma   90.00
#
_symmetry.space_group_name_H-M   'P 1'
#
loop_
_entity.id
_entity.type
_entity.pdbx_description
1 polymer ?
#
loop_
_entity_poly.entity_id
_entity_poly.type
_entity_poly.pdbx_seq_one_letter_code
_entity_poly.pdbx_strand_id
1 'polypeptide(L)'
;MWRPQHLIAGLILLLVAGSACKTTLRPFQAGRDGKVLERTTEERVILRKPCRLYDAYIPDQTVHGDLVPERVIRVNYHILNSRDTSHRFLAEIATPYVRELTRQINIKLANNLPMSLPAATGTPVLPTRMRLEIAPIPQMPWDDGVYYHFDDDLFGYVHTGRNRNNSDMQVIRKYAIQPDSVLNIFIMPHHPDSVASPTYRATGTGIALGKAIKLAGLIRTGLPPSEFAGMTLHEIGHVLGLAHTWRYSDGCDDTPHHPNCFYPGEPPCDSLISNNVMDYNHWQQAWTPCQLGKAHRNLSRRTGTARSLLQRDWCTSLPGHDLVISEDETWEGEVDLYGDVEVMPGARLTIRCAVSFPAGSRLLVHSGATLVLDGGSLANDCGLSWQGIILECKGPRCGTVQITSDAEIRNATTLAGGQP
;
A
#
# COMPACT_ATOMS: atom_id res chain seq x y z
N MET A 1 86.52 -3.65 51.98
CA MET A 1 85.54 -2.55 52.05
C MET A 1 85.02 -2.31 50.63
N TRP A 2 83.83 -2.84 50.34
CA TRP A 2 83.14 -2.71 49.06
C TRP A 2 81.71 -2.27 49.40
N ARG A 3 81.24 -1.17 48.83
CA ARG A 3 79.81 -0.81 48.83
C ARG A 3 79.40 -0.30 47.45
N PRO A 4 78.20 -0.63 46.98
CA PRO A 4 77.85 -0.57 45.57
C PRO A 4 77.13 0.74 45.21
N GLN A 5 77.21 1.08 43.92
CA GLN A 5 76.43 2.14 43.27
C GLN A 5 75.00 1.65 43.04
N HIS A 6 74.00 2.41 43.44
CA HIS A 6 72.60 2.22 43.03
C HIS A 6 72.21 3.31 42.03
N LEU A 7 72.06 2.90 40.76
CA LEU A 7 71.40 3.65 39.70
C LEU A 7 69.87 3.54 39.92
N ILE A 8 69.21 4.67 40.16
CA ILE A 8 67.74 4.76 40.13
C ILE A 8 67.35 5.15 38.70
N ALA A 9 66.82 4.19 37.94
CA ALA A 9 66.17 4.43 36.67
C ALA A 9 64.74 4.91 36.93
N GLY A 10 64.47 6.19 36.66
CA GLY A 10 63.11 6.75 36.67
C GLY A 10 62.36 6.33 35.40
N LEU A 11 61.40 5.41 35.56
CA LEU A 11 60.44 5.05 34.52
C LEU A 11 59.33 6.12 34.50
N ILE A 12 59.38 7.05 33.56
CA ILE A 12 58.25 7.97 33.30
C ILE A 12 57.18 7.17 32.55
N LEU A 13 56.15 6.74 33.29
CA LEU A 13 54.94 6.18 32.73
C LEU A 13 54.11 7.31 32.13
N LEU A 14 54.22 7.53 30.81
CA LEU A 14 53.33 8.39 30.05
C LEU A 14 51.93 7.76 30.04
N LEU A 15 51.08 8.15 30.99
CA LEU A 15 49.65 7.93 30.94
C LEU A 15 49.07 8.73 29.78
N VAL A 16 49.01 8.13 28.60
CA VAL A 16 48.17 8.60 27.50
C VAL A 16 46.72 8.34 27.92
N ALA A 17 46.13 9.29 28.62
CA ALA A 17 44.69 9.34 28.81
C ALA A 17 44.04 9.60 27.44
N GLY A 18 43.72 8.53 26.72
CA GLY A 18 42.90 8.60 25.52
C GLY A 18 41.58 9.26 25.89
N SER A 19 41.40 10.52 25.50
CA SER A 19 40.12 11.22 25.64
C SER A 19 39.12 10.51 24.74
N ALA A 20 38.35 9.59 25.30
CA ALA A 20 37.25 8.96 24.61
C ALA A 20 36.30 10.08 24.14
N CYS A 21 36.10 10.18 22.83
CA CYS A 21 35.24 11.19 22.24
C CYS A 21 33.82 10.93 22.77
N LYS A 22 33.30 11.81 23.63
CA LYS A 22 31.98 11.64 24.24
C LYS A 22 30.92 11.76 23.16
N THR A 23 30.17 10.68 22.95
CA THR A 23 28.98 10.68 22.10
C THR A 23 27.81 11.29 22.85
N THR A 24 27.07 12.19 22.20
CA THR A 24 25.83 12.77 22.73
C THR A 24 24.72 12.71 21.70
N LEU A 25 23.49 12.54 22.16
CA LEU A 25 22.28 12.67 21.34
C LEU A 25 21.60 13.98 21.71
N ARG A 26 21.17 14.74 20.71
CA ARG A 26 20.36 15.94 20.94
C ARG A 26 19.24 16.06 19.90
N PRO A 27 18.08 16.61 20.27
CA PRO A 27 17.04 16.94 19.30
C PRO A 27 17.51 17.96 18.27
N PHE A 28 17.05 17.80 17.04
CA PHE A 28 17.21 18.78 15.97
C PHE A 28 16.39 20.04 16.24
N GLN A 29 16.99 21.21 16.06
CA GLN A 29 16.30 22.50 16.10
C GLN A 29 16.45 23.23 14.76
N ALA A 30 15.35 23.44 14.03
CA ALA A 30 15.37 23.98 12.66
C ALA A 30 16.16 25.29 12.53
N GLY A 31 15.93 26.26 13.42
CA GLY A 31 16.62 27.56 13.38
C GLY A 31 18.10 27.55 13.79
N ARG A 32 18.60 26.45 14.36
CA ARG A 32 19.99 26.31 14.85
C ARG A 32 20.81 25.33 14.04
N ASP A 33 20.23 24.18 13.72
CA ASP A 33 20.90 23.03 13.14
C ASP A 33 20.59 22.86 11.64
N GLY A 34 19.48 23.45 11.16
CA GLY A 34 19.04 23.34 9.78
C GLY A 34 19.86 24.22 8.84
N LYS A 35 20.43 23.61 7.80
CA LYS A 35 20.99 24.37 6.66
C LYS A 35 19.90 24.55 5.61
N VAL A 36 19.53 25.81 5.36
CA VAL A 36 18.55 26.12 4.31
C VAL A 36 19.18 25.83 2.94
N LEU A 37 18.49 25.01 2.15
CA LEU A 37 18.83 24.77 0.75
C LEU A 37 18.04 25.74 -0.13
N GLU A 38 18.74 26.64 -0.82
CA GLU A 38 18.14 27.48 -1.85
C GLU A 38 18.02 26.71 -3.15
N ARG A 39 16.80 26.63 -3.72
CA ARG A 39 16.56 26.11 -5.07
C ARG A 39 16.59 27.24 -6.09
N THR A 40 17.25 27.00 -7.21
CA THR A 40 17.13 27.84 -8.40
C THR A 40 15.72 27.74 -9.02
N THR A 41 15.34 28.73 -9.82
CA THR A 41 14.02 28.76 -10.48
C THR A 41 13.84 27.59 -11.45
N GLU A 42 14.91 27.12 -12.11
CA GLU A 42 14.89 25.96 -13.02
C GLU A 42 14.70 24.64 -12.27
N GLU A 43 15.38 24.45 -11.13
CA GLU A 43 15.20 23.25 -10.27
C GLU A 43 13.76 23.14 -9.75
N ARG A 44 13.10 24.27 -9.44
CA ARG A 44 11.69 24.27 -9.01
C ARG A 44 10.73 23.83 -10.12
N VAL A 45 11.10 23.99 -11.39
CA VAL A 45 10.25 23.65 -12.56
C VAL A 45 10.48 22.20 -13.01
N ILE A 46 11.71 21.69 -12.91
CA ILE A 46 12.08 20.33 -13.32
C ILE A 46 11.58 19.27 -12.31
N LEU A 47 11.47 19.63 -11.03
CA LEU A 47 10.86 18.79 -10.00
C LEU A 47 9.33 18.70 -10.19
N ARG A 48 8.86 17.87 -11.13
CA ARG A 48 7.49 17.32 -11.08
C ARG A 48 7.29 16.74 -9.68
N LYS A 49 6.16 17.01 -9.00
CA LYS A 49 5.90 16.50 -7.64
C LYS A 49 6.15 14.97 -7.58
N PRO A 50 7.27 14.51 -6.98
CA PRO A 50 7.72 13.12 -7.09
C PRO A 50 6.69 12.15 -6.52
N CYS A 51 5.95 12.59 -5.50
CA CYS A 51 4.80 11.90 -4.91
C CYS A 51 3.74 11.38 -5.91
N ARG A 52 3.66 11.93 -7.13
CA ARG A 52 2.65 11.56 -8.13
C ARG A 52 3.10 10.44 -9.06
N LEU A 53 4.41 10.22 -9.17
CA LEU A 53 4.99 9.19 -10.03
C LEU A 53 4.72 7.83 -9.39
N TYR A 54 4.23 6.87 -10.17
CA TYR A 54 3.92 5.54 -9.63
C TYR A 54 5.19 4.72 -9.38
N ASP A 55 6.29 5.03 -10.09
CA ASP A 55 7.57 4.33 -9.97
C ASP A 55 8.09 4.33 -8.53
N ALA A 56 7.91 5.43 -7.81
CA ALA A 56 8.31 5.59 -6.41
C ALA A 56 7.49 4.74 -5.40
N TYR A 57 6.53 3.94 -5.88
CA TYR A 57 5.67 3.08 -5.08
C TYR A 57 5.73 1.61 -5.52
N ILE A 58 6.59 1.28 -6.49
CA ILE A 58 6.78 -0.09 -6.93
C ILE A 58 7.42 -0.88 -5.77
N PRO A 59 6.84 -2.03 -5.35
CA PRO A 59 7.37 -2.85 -4.25
C PRO A 59 8.58 -3.68 -4.69
N ASP A 60 9.60 -3.01 -5.24
CA ASP A 60 10.88 -3.63 -5.59
C ASP A 60 11.67 -3.93 -4.31
N GLN A 61 12.06 -5.19 -4.11
CA GLN A 61 12.80 -5.60 -2.92
C GLN A 61 14.23 -5.04 -2.86
N THR A 62 14.79 -4.62 -3.99
CA THR A 62 16.16 -4.08 -4.04
C THR A 62 16.24 -2.59 -3.70
N VAL A 63 15.14 -1.85 -3.85
CA VAL A 63 15.10 -0.40 -3.65
C VAL A 63 14.11 0.00 -2.55
N HIS A 64 13.04 -0.77 -2.34
CA HIS A 64 11.88 -0.38 -1.53
C HIS A 64 11.31 -1.52 -0.67
N GLY A 65 12.03 -2.63 -0.53
CA GLY A 65 11.53 -3.87 0.09
C GLY A 65 10.95 -3.69 1.50
N ASP A 66 11.60 -2.83 2.29
CA ASP A 66 11.21 -2.50 3.68
C ASP A 66 10.31 -1.25 3.77
N LEU A 67 10.24 -0.44 2.70
CA LEU A 67 9.39 0.74 2.62
C LEU A 67 7.94 0.41 2.22
N VAL A 68 7.72 -0.77 1.63
CA VAL A 68 6.40 -1.26 1.22
C VAL A 68 6.11 -2.61 1.88
N PRO A 69 5.78 -2.62 3.19
CA PRO A 69 5.33 -3.84 3.86
C PRO A 69 4.00 -4.32 3.29
N GLU A 70 3.61 -5.54 3.65
CA GLU A 70 2.29 -6.06 3.26
C GLU A 70 1.18 -5.17 3.83
N ARG A 71 0.27 -4.72 2.95
CA ARG A 71 -0.85 -3.85 3.28
C ARG A 71 -2.15 -4.63 3.31
N VAL A 72 -2.84 -4.58 4.44
CA VAL A 72 -4.13 -5.27 4.63
C VAL A 72 -5.27 -4.36 4.21
N ILE A 73 -6.01 -4.75 3.17
CA ILE A 73 -7.23 -4.10 2.71
C ILE A 73 -8.42 -4.75 3.43
N ARG A 74 -9.17 -3.94 4.18
CA ARG A 74 -10.35 -4.38 4.92
C ARG A 74 -11.54 -4.52 4.00
N VAL A 75 -12.20 -5.67 4.05
CA VAL A 75 -13.41 -5.97 3.25
C VAL A 75 -14.54 -6.44 4.15
N ASN A 76 -15.78 -6.27 3.71
CA ASN A 76 -16.92 -6.98 4.26
C ASN A 76 -17.83 -7.46 3.12
N TYR A 77 -18.68 -8.43 3.43
CA TYR A 77 -19.54 -9.08 2.44
C TYR A 77 -21.01 -8.81 2.73
N HIS A 78 -21.77 -8.47 1.70
CA HIS A 78 -23.20 -8.25 1.76
C HIS A 78 -23.89 -9.27 0.85
N ILE A 79 -24.57 -10.24 1.44
CA ILE A 79 -25.30 -11.30 0.74
C ILE A 79 -26.74 -10.84 0.54
N LEU A 80 -27.13 -10.62 -0.71
CA LEU A 80 -28.45 -10.09 -1.06
C LEU A 80 -29.37 -11.25 -1.46
N ASN A 81 -30.58 -11.26 -0.93
CA ASN A 81 -31.58 -12.28 -1.21
C ASN A 81 -32.97 -11.63 -1.29
N SER A 82 -33.87 -12.25 -2.05
CA SER A 82 -35.29 -11.97 -1.95
C SER A 82 -35.82 -12.49 -0.61
N ARG A 83 -36.92 -11.93 -0.10
CA ARG A 83 -37.49 -12.35 1.20
C ARG A 83 -38.02 -13.77 1.18
N ASP A 84 -38.45 -14.25 0.01
CA ASP A 84 -38.87 -15.63 -0.19
C ASP A 84 -37.71 -16.63 -0.24
N THR A 85 -36.47 -16.16 -0.18
CA THR A 85 -35.22 -16.95 -0.20
C THR A 85 -35.06 -17.87 -1.40
N SER A 86 -35.81 -17.63 -2.48
CA SER A 86 -35.85 -18.47 -3.68
C SER A 86 -34.47 -18.65 -4.35
N HIS A 87 -33.52 -17.75 -4.08
CA HIS A 87 -32.14 -17.83 -4.58
C HIS A 87 -31.19 -18.66 -3.70
N ARG A 88 -31.66 -19.17 -2.54
CA ARG A 88 -30.95 -20.06 -1.62
C ARG A 88 -29.55 -19.59 -1.18
N PHE A 89 -29.35 -18.28 -1.06
CA PHE A 89 -28.17 -17.72 -0.41
C PHE A 89 -28.32 -17.77 1.12
N LEU A 90 -28.39 -19.00 1.64
CA LEU A 90 -28.49 -19.28 3.06
C LEU A 90 -27.13 -19.07 3.73
N ALA A 91 -27.15 -18.68 5.00
CA ALA A 91 -25.93 -18.32 5.71
C ALA A 91 -24.91 -19.47 5.82
N GLU A 92 -25.41 -20.70 5.99
CA GLU A 92 -24.63 -21.94 6.03
C GLU A 92 -23.87 -22.24 4.73
N ILE A 93 -24.28 -21.66 3.60
CA ILE A 93 -23.60 -21.80 2.30
C ILE A 93 -22.75 -20.57 2.02
N ALA A 94 -23.34 -19.38 2.15
CA ALA A 94 -22.72 -18.13 1.71
C ALA A 94 -21.54 -17.70 2.58
N THR A 95 -21.62 -17.85 3.92
CA THR A 95 -20.51 -17.46 4.81
C THR A 95 -19.25 -18.29 4.54
N PRO A 96 -19.27 -19.63 4.52
CA PRO A 96 -18.11 -20.42 4.15
C PRO A 96 -17.59 -20.08 2.74
N TYR A 97 -18.50 -19.82 1.80
CA TYR A 97 -18.14 -19.47 0.42
C TYR A 97 -17.32 -18.18 0.33
N VAL A 98 -17.77 -17.08 0.97
CA VAL A 98 -17.05 -15.79 0.89
C VAL A 98 -15.75 -15.79 1.70
N ARG A 99 -15.68 -16.58 2.78
CA ARG A 99 -14.43 -16.81 3.52
C ARG A 99 -13.41 -17.55 2.66
N GLU A 100 -13.84 -18.59 1.96
CA GLU A 100 -13.00 -19.32 1.02
C GLU A 100 -12.63 -18.44 -0.20
N LEU A 101 -13.54 -17.61 -0.71
CA LEU A 101 -13.25 -16.62 -1.75
C LEU A 101 -12.13 -15.68 -1.32
N THR A 102 -12.22 -15.12 -0.11
CA THR A 102 -11.17 -14.25 0.46
C THR A 102 -9.83 -14.97 0.53
N ARG A 103 -9.84 -16.24 0.98
CA ARG A 103 -8.64 -17.08 1.04
C ARG A 103 -8.02 -17.28 -0.35
N GLN A 104 -8.84 -17.57 -1.36
CA GLN A 104 -8.38 -17.77 -2.74
C GLN A 104 -7.83 -16.49 -3.36
N ILE A 105 -8.43 -15.33 -3.06
CA ILE A 105 -7.89 -14.03 -3.47
C ILE A 105 -6.52 -13.80 -2.84
N ASN A 106 -6.38 -14.06 -1.53
CA ASN A 106 -5.10 -13.93 -0.83
C ASN A 106 -4.03 -14.88 -1.39
N ILE A 107 -4.39 -16.09 -1.83
CA ILE A 107 -3.47 -16.98 -2.54
C ILE A 107 -2.99 -16.35 -3.85
N LYS A 108 -3.88 -15.76 -4.64
CA LYS A 108 -3.51 -15.09 -5.90
C LYS A 108 -2.62 -13.86 -5.64
N LEU A 109 -2.94 -13.05 -4.62
CA LEU A 109 -2.12 -11.90 -4.21
C LEU A 109 -0.73 -12.31 -3.72
N ALA A 110 -0.63 -13.38 -2.94
CA ALA A 110 0.65 -13.90 -2.46
C ALA A 110 1.51 -14.53 -3.58
N ASN A 111 0.87 -15.03 -4.64
CA ASN A 111 1.54 -15.72 -5.75
C ASN A 111 1.32 -14.98 -7.08
N ASN A 112 1.88 -13.78 -7.20
CA ASN A 112 1.86 -13.03 -8.45
C ASN A 112 2.52 -13.85 -9.56
N LEU A 113 1.80 -14.09 -10.66
CA LEU A 113 2.34 -14.88 -11.77
C LEU A 113 3.10 -14.02 -12.77
N PRO A 114 4.07 -14.60 -13.51
CA PRO A 114 4.66 -13.95 -14.68
C PRO A 114 3.59 -13.46 -15.65
N MET A 115 3.78 -12.23 -16.13
CA MET A 115 2.88 -11.64 -17.12
C MET A 115 2.99 -12.40 -18.44
N SER A 116 1.85 -12.89 -18.92
CA SER A 116 1.70 -13.47 -20.25
C SER A 116 1.02 -12.44 -21.12
N LEU A 117 1.82 -11.57 -21.74
CA LEU A 117 1.37 -10.69 -22.82
C LEU A 117 2.35 -10.83 -24.00
N PRO A 118 1.88 -10.85 -25.26
CA PRO A 118 2.71 -11.10 -26.44
C PRO A 118 3.94 -10.20 -26.59
N ALA A 119 3.91 -9.02 -25.96
CA ALA A 119 4.95 -8.00 -26.03
C ALA A 119 5.53 -7.58 -24.66
N ALA A 120 5.17 -8.24 -23.56
CA ALA A 120 5.65 -7.91 -22.20
C ALA A 120 6.76 -8.86 -21.71
N THR A 121 7.53 -9.43 -22.64
CA THR A 121 8.65 -10.35 -22.32
C THR A 121 9.67 -9.68 -21.41
N GLY A 122 9.95 -10.27 -20.24
CA GLY A 122 10.93 -9.75 -19.29
C GLY A 122 10.37 -8.80 -18.23
N THR A 123 9.05 -8.61 -18.16
CA THR A 123 8.41 -7.88 -17.05
C THR A 123 8.73 -8.57 -15.71
N PRO A 124 9.40 -7.89 -14.76
CA PRO A 124 9.72 -8.49 -13.46
C PRO A 124 8.47 -8.91 -12.69
N VAL A 125 8.56 -10.07 -12.01
CA VAL A 125 7.52 -10.52 -11.09
C VAL A 125 7.87 -10.00 -9.70
N LEU A 126 7.10 -9.00 -9.25
CA LEU A 126 7.25 -8.41 -7.93
C LEU A 126 6.15 -8.95 -6.99
N PRO A 127 6.42 -9.03 -5.67
CA PRO A 127 5.38 -9.34 -4.70
C PRO A 127 4.30 -8.25 -4.72
N THR A 128 3.03 -8.64 -4.63
CA THR A 128 1.95 -7.65 -4.63
C THR A 128 1.92 -6.80 -3.37
N ARG A 129 2.41 -7.35 -2.24
CA ARG A 129 2.39 -6.73 -0.90
C ARG A 129 0.99 -6.25 -0.49
N MET A 130 -0.04 -6.98 -0.90
CA MET A 130 -1.44 -6.70 -0.54
C MET A 130 -2.10 -7.97 -0.03
N ARG A 131 -2.96 -7.83 0.97
CA ARG A 131 -3.78 -8.92 1.52
C ARG A 131 -5.16 -8.40 1.84
N LEU A 132 -6.19 -9.24 1.72
CA LEU A 132 -7.54 -8.95 2.17
C LEU A 132 -7.79 -9.52 3.56
N GLU A 133 -8.57 -8.81 4.35
CA GLU A 133 -9.09 -9.30 5.62
C GLU A 133 -10.56 -8.91 5.80
N ILE A 134 -11.38 -9.88 6.19
CA ILE A 134 -12.79 -9.63 6.52
C ILE A 134 -12.82 -8.84 7.83
N ALA A 135 -13.31 -7.61 7.76
CA ALA A 135 -13.34 -6.66 8.85
C ALA A 135 -14.75 -6.54 9.44
N PRO A 136 -15.01 -7.13 10.62
CA PRO A 136 -16.26 -6.93 11.32
C PRO A 136 -16.36 -5.50 11.89
N ILE A 137 -17.52 -5.15 12.46
CA ILE A 137 -17.66 -3.93 13.26
C ILE A 137 -16.84 -4.10 14.56
N PRO A 138 -15.79 -3.28 14.82
CA PRO A 138 -14.87 -3.52 15.94
C PRO A 138 -15.54 -3.55 17.32
N GLN A 139 -16.66 -2.84 17.50
CA GLN A 139 -17.38 -2.75 18.77
C GLN A 139 -18.45 -3.86 18.95
N MET A 140 -18.57 -4.80 17.99
CA MET A 140 -19.54 -5.88 18.03
C MET A 140 -18.83 -7.24 17.99
N PRO A 141 -18.60 -7.90 19.15
CA PRO A 141 -17.86 -9.16 19.21
C PRO A 141 -18.48 -10.32 18.41
N TRP A 142 -19.78 -10.24 18.10
CA TRP A 142 -20.52 -11.25 17.34
C TRP A 142 -20.56 -10.96 15.83
N ASP A 143 -20.12 -9.78 15.42
CA ASP A 143 -20.05 -9.41 14.01
C ASP A 143 -18.89 -10.16 13.37
N ASP A 144 -19.17 -10.81 12.24
CA ASP A 144 -18.22 -11.66 11.53
C ASP A 144 -17.83 -11.11 10.14
N GLY A 145 -18.27 -9.88 9.84
CA GLY A 145 -18.06 -9.16 8.59
C GLY A 145 -18.87 -9.68 7.39
N VAL A 146 -19.86 -10.55 7.62
CA VAL A 146 -20.74 -11.09 6.57
C VAL A 146 -22.21 -10.79 6.91
N TYR A 147 -22.84 -9.97 6.07
CA TYR A 147 -24.17 -9.41 6.33
C TYR A 147 -25.20 -9.95 5.35
N TYR A 148 -26.36 -10.34 5.86
CA TYR A 148 -27.46 -10.90 5.06
C TYR A 148 -28.60 -9.89 4.95
N HIS A 149 -29.04 -9.63 3.72
CA HIS A 149 -30.06 -8.64 3.42
C HIS A 149 -31.19 -9.30 2.62
N PHE A 150 -32.41 -9.21 3.14
CA PHE A 150 -33.62 -9.75 2.51
C PHE A 150 -34.51 -8.62 2.01
N ASP A 151 -34.51 -8.39 0.70
CA ASP A 151 -35.16 -7.23 0.08
C ASP A 151 -35.69 -7.59 -1.31
N ASP A 152 -36.99 -7.45 -1.53
CA ASP A 152 -37.62 -7.88 -2.79
C ASP A 152 -37.37 -6.90 -3.96
N ASP A 153 -36.92 -5.67 -3.67
CA ASP A 153 -36.72 -4.61 -4.67
C ASP A 153 -35.25 -4.47 -5.06
N LEU A 154 -34.33 -4.70 -4.12
CA LEU A 154 -32.89 -4.39 -4.28
C LEU A 154 -31.97 -5.61 -4.32
N PHE A 155 -32.50 -6.83 -4.22
CA PHE A 155 -31.65 -8.02 -4.20
C PHE A 155 -31.00 -8.34 -5.54
N GLY A 156 -31.71 -8.14 -6.65
CA GLY A 156 -31.33 -8.66 -7.96
C GLY A 156 -30.31 -7.81 -8.70
N TYR A 157 -29.36 -8.46 -9.36
CA TYR A 157 -28.42 -7.84 -10.30
C TYR A 157 -28.95 -7.96 -11.74
N VAL A 158 -28.98 -6.84 -12.46
CA VAL A 158 -29.36 -6.74 -13.86
C VAL A 158 -28.19 -6.12 -14.63
N HIS A 159 -27.49 -6.96 -15.39
CA HIS A 159 -26.27 -6.58 -16.10
C HIS A 159 -26.55 -5.74 -17.36
N THR A 160 -27.55 -6.12 -18.14
CA THR A 160 -27.84 -5.55 -19.47
C THR A 160 -29.33 -5.28 -19.66
N GLY A 161 -29.66 -4.48 -20.68
CA GLY A 161 -31.05 -4.14 -21.03
C GLY A 161 -31.54 -2.83 -20.40
N ARG A 162 -32.82 -2.52 -20.65
CA ARG A 162 -33.46 -1.24 -20.25
C ARG A 162 -33.46 -1.02 -18.73
N ASN A 163 -33.54 -2.09 -17.95
CA ASN A 163 -33.64 -2.06 -16.49
C ASN A 163 -32.31 -2.39 -15.80
N ARG A 164 -31.16 -2.21 -16.49
CA ARG A 164 -29.85 -2.46 -15.87
C ARG A 164 -29.68 -1.63 -14.60
N ASN A 165 -29.12 -2.25 -13.57
CA ASN A 165 -28.89 -1.62 -12.27
C ASN A 165 -27.43 -1.81 -11.77
N ASN A 166 -26.55 -2.25 -12.66
CA ASN A 166 -25.14 -2.49 -12.35
C ASN A 166 -24.46 -1.26 -11.75
N SER A 167 -24.70 -0.06 -12.30
CA SER A 167 -24.16 1.20 -11.78
C SER A 167 -25.05 1.91 -10.74
N ASP A 168 -26.20 1.33 -10.38
CA ASP A 168 -27.13 1.94 -9.41
C ASP A 168 -26.54 1.89 -7.99
N MET A 169 -26.52 3.01 -7.28
CA MET A 169 -25.97 3.09 -5.92
C MET A 169 -26.99 2.78 -4.81
N GLN A 170 -28.27 2.54 -5.10
CA GLN A 170 -29.33 2.38 -4.08
C GLN A 170 -29.03 1.27 -3.06
N VAL A 171 -28.70 0.06 -3.53
CA VAL A 171 -28.37 -1.08 -2.65
C VAL A 171 -27.14 -0.77 -1.77
N ILE A 172 -26.14 -0.09 -2.32
CA ILE A 172 -24.93 0.30 -1.59
C ILE A 172 -25.27 1.33 -0.52
N ARG A 173 -26.02 2.39 -0.87
CA ARG A 173 -26.42 3.45 0.07
C ARG A 173 -27.28 2.92 1.21
N LYS A 174 -28.10 1.91 0.94
CA LYS A 174 -29.00 1.32 1.95
C LYS A 174 -28.27 0.39 2.92
N TYR A 175 -27.35 -0.42 2.42
CA TYR A 175 -26.84 -1.57 3.17
C TYR A 175 -25.35 -1.54 3.50
N ALA A 176 -24.56 -0.63 2.91
CA ALA A 176 -23.13 -0.61 3.19
C ALA A 176 -22.83 -0.37 4.67
N ILE A 177 -21.89 -1.13 5.20
CA ILE A 177 -21.43 -1.05 6.60
C ILE A 177 -19.98 -0.57 6.58
N GLN A 178 -19.67 0.40 7.43
CA GLN A 178 -18.36 1.09 7.47
C GLN A 178 -17.90 1.60 6.07
N PRO A 179 -18.78 2.27 5.28
CA PRO A 179 -18.50 2.62 3.87
C PRO A 179 -17.35 3.63 3.70
N ASP A 180 -16.95 4.28 4.79
CA ASP A 180 -15.84 5.21 4.83
C ASP A 180 -14.48 4.50 4.96
N SER A 181 -14.44 3.25 5.45
CA SER A 181 -13.21 2.61 5.94
C SER A 181 -13.07 1.12 5.56
N VAL A 182 -14.11 0.48 5.03
CA VAL A 182 -14.11 -0.93 4.63
C VAL A 182 -14.67 -1.07 3.20
N LEU A 183 -14.05 -1.92 2.38
CA LEU A 183 -14.51 -2.19 1.03
C LEU A 183 -15.72 -3.14 1.08
N ASN A 184 -16.87 -2.64 0.62
CA ASN A 184 -18.12 -3.39 0.69
C ASN A 184 -18.36 -4.23 -0.56
N ILE A 185 -18.35 -5.55 -0.41
CA ILE A 185 -18.53 -6.50 -1.53
C ILE A 185 -19.93 -7.10 -1.49
N PHE A 186 -20.78 -6.68 -2.42
CA PHE A 186 -22.16 -7.11 -2.57
C PHE A 186 -22.26 -8.34 -3.46
N ILE A 187 -22.71 -9.46 -2.91
CA ILE A 187 -23.00 -10.70 -3.63
C ILE A 187 -24.49 -10.75 -3.92
N MET A 188 -24.83 -10.59 -5.20
CA MET A 188 -26.21 -10.43 -5.66
C MET A 188 -26.58 -11.58 -6.61
N PRO A 189 -27.77 -12.19 -6.50
CA PRO A 189 -28.26 -13.11 -7.50
C PRO A 189 -28.60 -12.34 -8.78
N HIS A 190 -28.51 -13.00 -9.92
CA HIS A 190 -29.09 -12.47 -11.16
C HIS A 190 -30.60 -12.37 -11.02
N HIS A 191 -31.19 -11.26 -11.47
CA HIS A 191 -32.63 -11.04 -11.36
C HIS A 191 -33.42 -12.16 -12.08
N PRO A 192 -34.52 -12.68 -11.50
CA PRO A 192 -35.31 -13.77 -12.09
C PRO A 192 -35.70 -13.53 -13.56
N ASP A 193 -36.20 -12.33 -13.88
CA ASP A 193 -36.55 -11.97 -15.26
C ASP A 193 -35.37 -12.02 -16.24
N SER A 194 -34.16 -11.71 -15.79
CA SER A 194 -32.97 -11.85 -16.62
C SER A 194 -32.70 -13.32 -16.89
N VAL A 195 -32.77 -14.16 -15.86
CA VAL A 195 -32.54 -15.61 -15.96
C VAL A 195 -33.60 -16.30 -16.82
N ALA A 196 -34.84 -15.82 -16.81
CA ALA A 196 -35.93 -16.35 -17.63
C ALA A 196 -35.76 -16.03 -19.12
N SER A 197 -34.92 -15.06 -19.49
CA SER A 197 -34.66 -14.71 -20.88
C SER A 197 -33.74 -15.73 -21.57
N PRO A 198 -34.12 -16.30 -22.73
CA PRO A 198 -33.31 -17.29 -23.45
C PRO A 198 -32.00 -16.71 -24.01
N THR A 199 -31.89 -15.38 -24.12
CA THR A 199 -30.70 -14.68 -24.63
C THR A 199 -29.73 -14.28 -23.52
N TYR A 200 -30.13 -14.44 -22.25
CA TYR A 200 -29.31 -14.03 -21.12
C TYR A 200 -28.40 -15.16 -20.64
N ARG A 201 -27.11 -14.86 -20.51
CA ARG A 201 -26.13 -15.77 -19.92
C ARG A 201 -25.82 -15.31 -18.50
N ALA A 202 -26.27 -16.10 -17.53
CA ALA A 202 -26.10 -15.79 -16.12
C ALA A 202 -24.72 -16.21 -15.60
N THR A 203 -23.67 -15.64 -16.17
CA THR A 203 -22.25 -15.89 -15.82
C THR A 203 -21.81 -15.03 -14.63
N GLY A 204 -20.57 -15.26 -14.16
CA GLY A 204 -19.90 -14.32 -13.27
C GLY A 204 -19.82 -12.93 -13.89
N THR A 205 -20.14 -11.90 -13.10
CA THR A 205 -19.97 -10.50 -13.50
C THR A 205 -19.71 -9.63 -12.28
N GLY A 206 -19.01 -8.51 -12.49
CA GLY A 206 -18.58 -7.57 -11.46
C GLY A 206 -18.67 -6.12 -11.93
N ILE A 207 -18.73 -5.21 -10.96
CA ILE A 207 -18.47 -3.78 -11.17
C ILE A 207 -18.00 -3.13 -9.86
N ALA A 208 -16.91 -2.38 -9.94
CA ALA A 208 -16.45 -1.48 -8.88
C ALA A 208 -17.15 -0.10 -8.96
N LEU A 209 -17.61 0.39 -7.81
CA LEU A 209 -18.33 1.65 -7.63
C LEU A 209 -17.79 2.39 -6.41
N GLY A 210 -16.63 3.05 -6.57
CA GLY A 210 -15.94 3.73 -5.49
C GLY A 210 -15.36 2.73 -4.49
N LYS A 211 -15.91 2.70 -3.26
CA LYS A 211 -15.51 1.77 -2.17
C LYS A 211 -16.46 0.58 -2.00
N ALA A 212 -17.19 0.26 -3.06
CA ALA A 212 -18.08 -0.89 -3.10
C ALA A 212 -17.90 -1.66 -4.40
N ILE A 213 -18.13 -2.97 -4.37
CA ILE A 213 -18.13 -3.85 -5.53
C ILE A 213 -19.47 -4.57 -5.54
N LYS A 214 -20.09 -4.70 -6.71
CA LYS A 214 -21.22 -5.62 -6.91
C LYS A 214 -20.78 -6.80 -7.75
N LEU A 215 -21.04 -8.00 -7.27
CA LEU A 215 -20.76 -9.26 -7.94
C LEU A 215 -22.06 -10.05 -8.12
N ALA A 216 -22.20 -10.73 -9.26
CA ALA A 216 -23.30 -11.66 -9.50
C ALA A 216 -22.83 -12.94 -10.20
N GLY A 217 -23.61 -14.02 -10.04
CA GLY A 217 -23.32 -15.32 -10.65
C GLY A 217 -22.39 -16.25 -9.85
N LEU A 218 -22.01 -15.89 -8.61
CA LEU A 218 -21.06 -16.65 -7.79
C LEU A 218 -21.69 -17.92 -7.21
N ILE A 219 -22.44 -17.78 -6.12
CA ILE A 219 -22.94 -18.92 -5.33
C ILE A 219 -23.91 -19.81 -6.14
N ARG A 220 -24.75 -19.20 -6.98
CA ARG A 220 -25.82 -19.91 -7.70
C ARG A 220 -25.31 -20.85 -8.80
N THR A 221 -24.12 -20.58 -9.37
CA THR A 221 -23.56 -21.43 -10.44
C THR A 221 -23.02 -22.76 -9.89
N GLY A 222 -22.85 -22.88 -8.57
CA GLY A 222 -22.25 -24.05 -7.94
C GLY A 222 -20.74 -24.17 -8.18
N LEU A 223 -20.13 -23.19 -8.85
CA LEU A 223 -18.69 -23.14 -9.10
C LEU A 223 -17.94 -22.78 -7.81
N PRO A 224 -16.74 -23.36 -7.59
CA PRO A 224 -15.98 -23.10 -6.39
C PRO A 224 -15.50 -21.64 -6.34
N PRO A 225 -15.27 -21.07 -5.14
CA PRO A 225 -14.82 -19.69 -4.97
C PRO A 225 -13.53 -19.33 -5.74
N SER A 226 -12.66 -20.32 -6.01
CA SER A 226 -11.43 -20.14 -6.79
C SER A 226 -11.67 -19.59 -8.21
N GLU A 227 -12.80 -19.95 -8.83
CA GLU A 227 -13.19 -19.48 -10.17
C GLU A 227 -13.54 -17.99 -10.19
N PHE A 228 -13.96 -17.43 -9.05
CA PHE A 228 -14.36 -16.03 -8.94
C PHE A 228 -13.33 -15.15 -8.25
N ALA A 229 -12.26 -15.74 -7.71
CA ALA A 229 -11.21 -14.99 -7.05
C ALA A 229 -10.50 -14.02 -8.03
N GLY A 230 -10.25 -14.45 -9.27
CA GLY A 230 -9.67 -13.59 -10.31
C GLY A 230 -10.58 -12.40 -10.65
N MET A 231 -11.86 -12.67 -10.91
CA MET A 231 -12.85 -11.63 -11.22
C MET A 231 -13.05 -10.66 -10.06
N THR A 232 -13.08 -11.16 -8.82
CA THR A 232 -13.19 -10.27 -7.64
C THR A 232 -11.95 -9.40 -7.50
N LEU A 233 -10.76 -9.97 -7.76
CA LEU A 233 -9.50 -9.24 -7.73
C LEU A 233 -9.40 -8.18 -8.84
N HIS A 234 -9.97 -8.44 -10.02
CA HIS A 234 -10.11 -7.47 -11.11
C HIS A 234 -10.91 -6.23 -10.66
N GLU A 235 -12.07 -6.44 -10.02
CA GLU A 235 -12.88 -5.33 -9.50
C GLU A 235 -12.16 -4.57 -8.37
N ILE A 236 -11.40 -5.27 -7.53
CA ILE A 236 -10.52 -4.63 -6.54
C ILE A 236 -9.45 -3.79 -7.24
N GLY A 237 -8.87 -4.27 -8.35
CA GLY A 237 -7.94 -3.50 -9.18
C GLY A 237 -8.52 -2.15 -9.61
N HIS A 238 -9.79 -2.10 -10.01
CA HIS A 238 -10.49 -0.83 -10.28
C HIS A 238 -10.62 0.07 -9.05
N VAL A 239 -10.94 -0.49 -7.87
CA VAL A 239 -10.97 0.27 -6.60
C VAL A 239 -9.60 0.88 -6.28
N LEU A 240 -8.52 0.18 -6.65
CA LEU A 240 -7.13 0.62 -6.48
C LEU A 240 -6.66 1.57 -7.61
N GLY A 241 -7.53 1.93 -8.54
CA GLY A 241 -7.28 2.93 -9.59
C GLY A 241 -6.62 2.36 -10.86
N LEU A 242 -6.78 1.07 -11.11
CA LEU A 242 -6.39 0.44 -12.37
C LEU A 242 -7.50 0.51 -13.40
N ALA A 243 -7.11 0.52 -14.67
CA ALA A 243 -8.01 0.52 -15.82
C ALA A 243 -7.79 -0.77 -16.63
N HIS A 244 -8.76 -1.09 -17.50
CA HIS A 244 -8.62 -2.17 -18.46
C HIS A 244 -7.44 -1.93 -19.40
N THR A 245 -6.61 -2.95 -19.58
CA THR A 245 -5.35 -2.90 -20.36
C THR A 245 -5.58 -2.87 -21.87
N TRP A 246 -6.78 -3.25 -22.34
CA TRP A 246 -7.04 -3.41 -23.76
C TRP A 246 -7.80 -2.28 -24.45
N ARG A 247 -8.51 -1.45 -23.68
CA ARG A 247 -9.50 -0.53 -24.27
C ARG A 247 -8.89 0.82 -24.66
N TYR A 248 -7.97 1.32 -23.83
CA TYR A 248 -7.28 2.59 -23.97
C TYR A 248 -5.89 2.46 -23.35
N SER A 249 -5.04 3.49 -23.43
CA SER A 249 -3.85 3.55 -22.59
C SER A 249 -4.27 3.54 -21.12
N ASP A 250 -3.92 2.48 -20.40
CA ASP A 250 -4.15 2.36 -18.97
C ASP A 250 -3.09 3.14 -18.16
N GLY A 251 -2.15 3.79 -18.84
CA GLY A 251 -1.07 4.57 -18.26
C GLY A 251 0.08 3.72 -17.73
N CYS A 252 0.23 2.49 -18.23
CA CYS A 252 1.34 1.61 -17.95
C CYS A 252 2.00 1.15 -19.26
N ASP A 253 3.31 1.36 -19.39
CA ASP A 253 4.06 0.94 -20.59
C ASP A 253 4.34 -0.57 -20.60
N ASP A 254 4.30 -1.22 -19.43
CA ASP A 254 4.51 -2.66 -19.25
C ASP A 254 3.23 -3.51 -19.46
N THR A 255 2.13 -2.87 -19.86
CA THR A 255 0.86 -3.48 -20.28
C THR A 255 0.54 -3.11 -21.74
N PRO A 256 1.37 -3.57 -22.70
CA PRO A 256 1.20 -3.20 -24.10
C PRO A 256 -0.14 -3.69 -24.65
N HIS A 257 -0.68 -2.94 -25.61
CA HIS A 257 -1.91 -3.31 -26.30
C HIS A 257 -1.76 -4.73 -26.91
N HIS A 258 -2.78 -5.56 -26.71
CA HIS A 258 -2.78 -6.97 -27.09
C HIS A 258 -4.10 -7.34 -27.80
N PRO A 259 -4.20 -8.50 -28.47
CA PRO A 259 -5.32 -8.80 -29.37
C PRO A 259 -6.64 -9.23 -28.67
N ASN A 260 -6.79 -8.97 -27.37
CA ASN A 260 -7.98 -9.32 -26.58
C ASN A 260 -8.28 -10.83 -26.52
N CYS A 261 -7.24 -11.64 -26.58
CA CYS A 261 -7.33 -13.07 -26.36
C CYS A 261 -7.47 -13.34 -24.86
N PHE A 262 -8.71 -13.60 -24.45
CA PHE A 262 -9.09 -13.87 -23.05
C PHE A 262 -9.26 -15.36 -22.76
N TYR A 263 -9.42 -16.17 -23.81
CA TYR A 263 -9.56 -17.61 -23.76
C TYR A 263 -8.79 -18.24 -24.93
N PRO A 264 -8.35 -19.51 -24.81
CA PRO A 264 -7.79 -20.26 -25.93
C PRO A 264 -8.79 -20.33 -27.09
N GLY A 265 -8.32 -20.08 -28.31
CA GLY A 265 -9.17 -20.08 -29.50
C GLY A 265 -8.36 -20.19 -30.79
N GLU A 266 -8.95 -19.74 -31.90
CA GLU A 266 -8.25 -19.64 -33.18
C GLU A 266 -7.14 -18.57 -33.13
N PRO A 267 -6.10 -18.67 -33.99
CA PRO A 267 -5.06 -17.67 -34.08
C PRO A 267 -5.63 -16.23 -34.21
N PRO A 268 -5.10 -15.24 -33.46
CA PRO A 268 -3.88 -15.32 -32.63
C PRO A 268 -4.11 -15.81 -31.19
N CYS A 269 -5.32 -16.20 -30.81
CA CYS A 269 -5.68 -16.60 -29.44
C CYS A 269 -5.34 -18.05 -29.09
N ASP A 270 -4.65 -18.75 -29.98
CA ASP A 270 -4.03 -20.05 -29.72
C ASP A 270 -2.73 -19.93 -28.89
N SER A 271 -2.11 -18.75 -28.89
CA SER A 271 -0.79 -18.51 -28.31
C SER A 271 -0.63 -17.17 -27.57
N LEU A 272 -1.51 -16.19 -27.82
CA LEU A 272 -1.37 -14.81 -27.32
C LEU A 272 -2.36 -14.46 -26.19
N ILE A 273 -2.63 -15.41 -25.28
CA ILE A 273 -3.66 -15.25 -24.25
C ILE A 273 -3.11 -14.48 -23.04
N SER A 274 -3.84 -13.45 -22.64
CA SER A 274 -3.48 -12.65 -21.46
C SER A 274 -3.82 -13.37 -20.16
N ASN A 275 -2.98 -13.16 -19.13
CA ASN A 275 -3.30 -13.49 -17.74
C ASN A 275 -3.33 -12.25 -16.81
N ASN A 276 -3.28 -11.04 -17.37
CA ASN A 276 -3.28 -9.78 -16.61
C ASN A 276 -4.52 -9.67 -15.73
N VAL A 277 -4.37 -9.17 -14.52
CA VAL A 277 -5.48 -8.98 -13.57
C VAL A 277 -6.55 -8.04 -14.10
N MET A 278 -6.17 -7.06 -14.90
CA MET A 278 -7.04 -6.04 -15.48
C MET A 278 -7.55 -6.38 -16.88
N ASP A 279 -7.43 -7.63 -17.31
CA ASP A 279 -8.04 -8.18 -18.52
C ASP A 279 -9.31 -8.99 -18.22
N TYR A 280 -10.11 -9.28 -19.25
CA TYR A 280 -11.29 -10.18 -19.14
C TYR A 280 -10.95 -11.65 -19.35
N ASN A 281 -9.68 -12.04 -19.13
CA ASN A 281 -9.27 -13.45 -19.19
C ASN A 281 -9.77 -14.25 -17.99
N HIS A 282 -9.70 -15.58 -18.11
CA HIS A 282 -10.18 -16.51 -17.07
C HIS A 282 -9.35 -16.48 -15.77
N TRP A 283 -8.07 -16.11 -15.84
CA TRP A 283 -7.14 -16.26 -14.72
C TRP A 283 -7.07 -15.05 -13.80
N GLN A 284 -6.82 -13.87 -14.38
CA GLN A 284 -6.67 -12.57 -13.71
C GLN A 284 -5.71 -12.65 -12.52
N GLN A 285 -4.47 -13.07 -12.79
CA GLN A 285 -3.50 -13.51 -11.77
C GLN A 285 -2.13 -12.82 -11.85
N ALA A 286 -1.90 -11.98 -12.86
CA ALA A 286 -0.64 -11.27 -13.02
C ALA A 286 -0.82 -9.77 -12.84
N TRP A 287 0.06 -9.16 -12.05
CA TRP A 287 0.20 -7.72 -11.84
C TRP A 287 1.57 -7.28 -12.37
N THR A 288 1.60 -6.23 -13.20
CA THR A 288 2.87 -5.63 -13.62
C THR A 288 3.46 -4.70 -12.54
N PRO A 289 4.77 -4.39 -12.59
CA PRO A 289 5.37 -3.36 -11.75
C PRO A 289 4.63 -2.01 -11.79
N CYS A 290 4.25 -1.50 -12.96
CA CYS A 290 3.50 -0.26 -13.06
C CYS A 290 2.12 -0.35 -12.39
N GLN A 291 1.39 -1.44 -12.61
CA GLN A 291 0.10 -1.67 -11.95
C GLN A 291 0.25 -1.70 -10.42
N LEU A 292 1.27 -2.37 -9.90
CA LEU A 292 1.60 -2.37 -8.47
C LEU A 292 1.96 -0.97 -7.96
N GLY A 293 2.80 -0.22 -8.67
CA GLY A 293 3.16 1.15 -8.32
C GLY A 293 1.93 2.06 -8.26
N LYS A 294 1.00 1.95 -9.22
CA LYS A 294 -0.25 2.74 -9.22
C LYS A 294 -1.16 2.36 -8.05
N ALA A 295 -1.31 1.07 -7.78
CA ALA A 295 -2.10 0.57 -6.65
C ALA A 295 -1.51 1.06 -5.32
N HIS A 296 -0.21 0.84 -5.08
CA HIS A 296 0.48 1.27 -3.86
C HIS A 296 0.50 2.77 -3.69
N ARG A 297 0.65 3.55 -4.77
CA ARG A 297 0.47 5.00 -4.72
C ARG A 297 -0.90 5.38 -4.18
N ASN A 298 -1.97 4.80 -4.74
CA ASN A 298 -3.33 5.15 -4.30
C ASN A 298 -3.62 4.67 -2.86
N LEU A 299 -2.95 3.60 -2.41
CA LEU A 299 -2.97 3.13 -1.03
C LEU A 299 -2.13 4.00 -0.07
N SER A 300 -1.06 4.64 -0.54
CA SER A 300 -0.25 5.57 0.27
C SER A 300 -0.87 6.96 0.37
N ARG A 301 -1.57 7.43 -0.66
CA ARG A 301 -2.07 8.81 -0.74
C ARG A 301 -3.00 9.16 0.41
N ARG A 302 -2.58 10.08 1.28
CA ARG A 302 -3.31 10.51 2.50
C ARG A 302 -4.79 10.83 2.30
N THR A 303 -5.11 11.52 1.22
CA THR A 303 -6.49 11.94 0.89
C THR A 303 -7.17 11.00 -0.12
N GLY A 304 -6.54 9.86 -0.42
CA GLY A 304 -7.01 8.88 -1.39
C GLY A 304 -8.10 7.98 -0.83
N THR A 305 -9.07 7.62 -1.67
CA THR A 305 -10.16 6.72 -1.29
C THR A 305 -9.68 5.29 -1.00
N ALA A 306 -8.65 4.82 -1.71
CA ALA A 306 -8.11 3.48 -1.49
C ALA A 306 -7.38 3.36 -0.14
N ARG A 307 -6.61 4.39 0.27
CA ARG A 307 -5.93 4.43 1.58
C ARG A 307 -6.89 4.21 2.76
N SER A 308 -8.10 4.76 2.71
CA SER A 308 -9.06 4.61 3.82
C SER A 308 -9.48 3.16 4.08
N LEU A 309 -9.30 2.28 3.09
CA LEU A 309 -9.63 0.85 3.18
C LEU A 309 -8.58 0.05 3.97
N LEU A 310 -7.38 0.59 4.15
CA LEU A 310 -6.30 -0.13 4.82
C LEU A 310 -6.56 -0.32 6.31
N GLN A 311 -6.10 -1.44 6.84
CA GLN A 311 -5.84 -1.57 8.27
C GLN A 311 -4.71 -0.62 8.67
N ARG A 312 -4.94 0.14 9.74
CA ARG A 312 -4.11 1.29 10.10
C ARG A 312 -2.95 0.91 11.03
N ASP A 313 -2.10 0.00 10.57
CA ASP A 313 -1.03 -0.59 11.40
C ASP A 313 0.18 0.34 11.58
N TRP A 314 0.38 1.32 10.68
CA TRP A 314 1.51 2.27 10.72
C TRP A 314 1.42 3.33 11.84
N CYS A 315 0.39 3.27 12.69
CA CYS A 315 0.29 4.17 13.84
C CYS A 315 1.14 3.71 15.03
N THR A 316 1.50 2.42 15.06
CA THR A 316 2.21 1.77 16.15
C THR A 316 3.52 1.20 15.63
N SER A 317 4.61 1.40 16.38
CA SER A 317 5.87 0.76 16.05
C SER A 317 5.74 -0.76 16.15
N LEU A 318 6.23 -1.46 15.14
CA LEU A 318 6.30 -2.91 15.08
C LEU A 318 7.75 -3.36 15.34
N PRO A 319 8.00 -4.30 16.26
CA PRO A 319 9.33 -4.83 16.48
C PRO A 319 9.96 -5.39 15.20
N GLY A 320 11.22 -5.03 14.93
CA GLY A 320 11.96 -5.50 13.76
C GLY A 320 11.70 -4.73 12.46
N HIS A 321 10.96 -3.61 12.53
CA HIS A 321 10.70 -2.72 11.38
C HIS A 321 11.44 -1.38 11.45
N ASP A 322 12.51 -1.32 12.25
CA ASP A 322 13.43 -0.19 12.22
C ASP A 322 14.25 -0.22 10.91
N LEU A 323 14.45 0.94 10.29
CA LEU A 323 15.19 1.07 9.04
C LEU A 323 16.58 1.64 9.27
N VAL A 324 17.58 1.01 8.64
CA VAL A 324 18.97 1.47 8.68
C VAL A 324 19.41 1.89 7.28
N ILE A 325 19.68 3.18 7.12
CA ILE A 325 20.13 3.77 5.85
C ILE A 325 21.66 3.81 5.87
N SER A 326 22.29 2.81 5.25
CA SER A 326 23.74 2.67 5.20
C SER A 326 24.40 3.26 3.95
N GLU A 327 23.61 3.64 2.96
CA GLU A 327 24.06 4.23 1.69
C GLU A 327 23.15 5.38 1.27
N ASP A 328 23.53 6.09 0.20
CA ASP A 328 22.75 7.22 -0.29
C ASP A 328 21.42 6.74 -0.87
N GLU A 329 20.32 7.26 -0.32
CA GLU A 329 18.96 6.85 -0.69
C GLU A 329 18.06 8.08 -0.88
N THR A 330 17.10 7.96 -1.81
CA THR A 330 16.09 8.99 -2.04
C THR A 330 14.68 8.41 -1.96
N TRP A 331 13.86 8.97 -1.08
CA TRP A 331 12.44 8.64 -0.94
C TRP A 331 11.58 9.62 -1.71
N GLU A 332 11.05 9.16 -2.83
CA GLU A 332 10.26 9.96 -3.77
C GLU A 332 8.74 9.78 -3.60
N GLY A 333 8.30 8.72 -2.92
CA GLY A 333 6.90 8.38 -2.66
C GLY A 333 6.44 8.69 -1.23
N GLU A 334 5.12 8.69 -1.01
CA GLU A 334 4.53 8.72 0.33
C GLU A 334 4.80 7.37 1.04
N VAL A 335 5.51 7.42 2.17
CA VAL A 335 5.95 6.24 2.95
C VAL A 335 5.29 6.26 4.33
N ASP A 336 4.75 5.11 4.73
CA ASP A 336 4.33 4.85 6.10
C ASP A 336 5.36 3.95 6.77
N LEU A 337 5.97 4.43 7.84
CA LEU A 337 6.97 3.69 8.60
C LEU A 337 6.33 2.91 9.74
N TYR A 338 7.06 1.91 10.21
CA TYR A 338 6.63 1.01 11.29
C TYR A 338 7.68 0.93 12.41
N GLY A 339 8.69 1.80 12.40
CA GLY A 339 9.75 1.81 13.39
C GLY A 339 10.54 3.11 13.38
N ASP A 340 11.71 3.05 14.01
CA ASP A 340 12.74 4.08 13.96
C ASP A 340 13.46 4.08 12.59
N VAL A 341 14.11 5.19 12.27
CA VAL A 341 14.99 5.30 11.10
C VAL A 341 16.36 5.78 11.56
N GLU A 342 17.42 5.10 11.15
CA GLU A 342 18.80 5.45 11.47
C GLU A 342 19.60 5.71 10.19
N VAL A 343 20.12 6.92 10.01
CA VAL A 343 20.99 7.27 8.88
C VAL A 343 22.44 7.17 9.32
N MET A 344 23.15 6.19 8.76
CA MET A 344 24.48 5.79 9.21
C MET A 344 25.58 6.75 8.74
N PRO A 345 26.76 6.77 9.40
CA PRO A 345 27.86 7.63 8.98
C PRO A 345 28.24 7.45 7.52
N GLY A 346 28.40 8.54 6.77
CA GLY A 346 28.74 8.52 5.35
C GLY A 346 27.54 8.38 4.41
N ALA A 347 26.35 8.02 4.92
CA ALA A 347 25.13 7.91 4.14
C ALA A 347 24.36 9.24 4.08
N ARG A 348 23.60 9.40 3.00
CA ARG A 348 22.65 10.49 2.79
C ARG A 348 21.25 9.98 2.53
N LEU A 349 20.30 10.34 3.40
CA LEU A 349 18.88 10.14 3.14
C LEU A 349 18.25 11.43 2.58
N THR A 350 17.67 11.37 1.38
CA THR A 350 16.93 12.49 0.77
C THR A 350 15.44 12.19 0.73
N ILE A 351 14.61 13.02 1.35
CA ILE A 351 13.16 12.85 1.43
C ILE A 351 12.49 13.95 0.61
N ARG A 352 11.77 13.54 -0.44
CA ARG A 352 11.09 14.44 -1.38
C ARG A 352 9.56 14.38 -1.30
N CYS A 353 9.03 13.52 -0.46
CA CYS A 353 7.60 13.32 -0.28
C CYS A 353 7.23 13.15 1.20
N ALA A 354 6.00 12.73 1.49
CA ALA A 354 5.51 12.58 2.85
C ALA A 354 5.98 11.27 3.48
N VAL A 355 6.48 11.36 4.70
CA VAL A 355 6.87 10.20 5.52
C VAL A 355 6.11 10.26 6.83
N SER A 356 5.36 9.21 7.12
CA SER A 356 4.65 9.06 8.39
C SER A 356 5.45 8.15 9.34
N PHE A 357 5.81 8.69 10.50
CA PHE A 357 6.41 7.97 11.61
C PHE A 357 5.32 7.44 12.56
N PRO A 358 5.42 6.21 13.09
CA PRO A 358 4.53 5.72 14.12
C PRO A 358 4.71 6.48 15.44
N ALA A 359 3.78 6.31 16.38
CA ALA A 359 3.85 6.99 17.66
C ALA A 359 5.12 6.60 18.42
N GLY A 360 5.83 7.60 18.93
CA GLY A 360 7.02 7.39 19.76
C GLY A 360 8.29 6.98 19.01
N SER A 361 8.30 6.84 17.69
CA SER A 361 9.53 6.57 16.93
C SER A 361 10.35 7.84 16.67
N ARG A 362 11.59 7.66 16.19
CA ARG A 362 12.55 8.75 15.89
C ARG A 362 13.22 8.55 14.53
N LEU A 363 13.76 9.65 14.00
CA LEU A 363 14.76 9.62 12.93
C LEU A 363 16.12 10.03 13.52
N LEU A 364 17.05 9.09 13.65
CA LEU A 364 18.42 9.33 14.14
C LEU A 364 19.36 9.60 12.96
N VAL A 365 20.07 10.72 12.98
CA VAL A 365 21.12 11.05 12.02
C VAL A 365 22.47 10.93 12.73
N HIS A 366 23.26 9.92 12.35
CA HIS A 366 24.56 9.68 12.96
C HIS A 366 25.59 10.76 12.62
N SER A 367 26.64 10.89 13.43
CA SER A 367 27.73 11.84 13.16
C SER A 367 28.40 11.50 11.82
N GLY A 368 28.40 12.46 10.89
CA GLY A 368 28.92 12.28 9.53
C GLY A 368 27.89 11.80 8.51
N ALA A 369 26.64 11.58 8.92
CA ALA A 369 25.50 11.32 8.03
C ALA A 369 24.77 12.62 7.64
N THR A 370 23.99 12.57 6.57
CA THR A 370 23.18 13.70 6.10
C THR A 370 21.72 13.31 5.89
N LEU A 371 20.81 14.07 6.48
CA LEU A 371 19.39 14.09 6.10
C LEU A 371 19.11 15.31 5.24
N VAL A 372 18.41 15.11 4.12
CA VAL A 372 17.95 16.19 3.24
C VAL A 372 16.42 16.13 3.13
N LEU A 373 15.74 17.16 3.60
CA LEU A 373 14.31 17.38 3.37
C LEU A 373 14.15 18.33 2.18
N ASP A 374 13.90 17.74 1.00
CA ASP A 374 13.82 18.42 -0.29
C ASP A 374 12.35 18.57 -0.70
N GLY A 375 11.63 19.47 -0.04
CA GLY A 375 10.18 19.70 -0.19
C GLY A 375 9.31 18.56 0.37
N GLY A 376 9.93 17.58 1.04
CA GLY A 376 9.25 16.50 1.74
C GLY A 376 8.65 16.92 3.08
N SER A 377 7.82 16.05 3.65
CA SER A 377 7.21 16.29 4.96
C SER A 377 7.40 15.11 5.90
N LEU A 378 7.81 15.35 7.14
CA LEU A 378 7.86 14.34 8.20
C LEU A 378 6.74 14.60 9.20
N ALA A 379 5.92 13.60 9.47
CA ALA A 379 4.81 13.71 10.41
C ALA A 379 4.47 12.37 11.05
N ASN A 380 3.48 12.36 11.95
CA ASN A 380 2.72 11.17 12.29
C ASN A 380 1.32 11.34 11.71
N ASP A 381 0.91 10.45 10.81
CA ASP A 381 -0.40 10.54 10.15
C ASP A 381 -1.57 10.03 11.01
N CYS A 382 -1.28 9.66 12.25
CA CYS A 382 -2.25 9.13 13.19
C CYS A 382 -2.79 10.18 14.17
N GLY A 383 -2.28 11.42 14.10
CA GLY A 383 -2.62 12.47 15.06
C GLY A 383 -1.94 12.28 16.42
N LEU A 384 -0.96 11.37 16.48
CA LEU A 384 -0.12 11.11 17.64
C LEU A 384 1.21 11.86 17.48
N SER A 385 2.07 11.80 18.49
CA SER A 385 3.40 12.42 18.43
C SER A 385 4.51 11.40 18.20
N TRP A 386 5.55 11.83 17.51
CA TRP A 386 6.82 11.09 17.33
C TRP A 386 7.97 11.93 17.92
N GLN A 387 9.14 11.33 18.13
CA GLN A 387 10.27 11.99 18.81
C GLN A 387 10.97 13.05 17.96
N GLY A 388 10.68 13.12 16.66
CA GLY A 388 11.35 14.04 15.74
C GLY A 388 12.72 13.53 15.28
N ILE A 389 13.49 14.46 14.72
CA ILE A 389 14.86 14.21 14.27
C ILE A 389 15.81 14.32 15.46
N ILE A 390 16.66 13.32 15.65
CA ILE A 390 17.70 13.25 16.69
C ILE A 390 19.06 13.25 16.00
N LEU A 391 19.99 14.09 16.47
CA LEU A 391 21.35 14.15 15.96
C LEU A 391 22.32 13.48 16.94
N GLU A 392 23.12 12.55 16.44
CA GLU A 392 24.31 12.08 17.15
C GLU A 392 25.47 13.06 16.92
N CYS A 393 26.16 13.42 18.01
CA CYS A 393 27.37 14.23 17.99
C CYS A 393 28.55 13.46 18.61
N LYS A 394 29.67 13.41 17.89
CA LYS A 394 30.97 12.92 18.37
C LYS A 394 31.91 14.12 18.49
N GLY A 395 31.96 14.71 19.68
CA GLY A 395 32.63 16.00 19.89
C GLY A 395 31.93 17.13 19.10
N PRO A 396 32.65 17.92 18.28
CA PRO A 396 32.05 19.01 17.50
C PRO A 396 31.35 18.54 16.22
N ARG A 397 31.50 17.27 15.83
CA ARG A 397 30.89 16.73 14.60
C ARG A 397 29.55 16.13 14.94
N CYS A 398 28.49 16.56 14.26
CA CYS A 398 27.15 16.01 14.40
C CYS A 398 26.63 15.50 13.05
N GLY A 399 25.53 14.75 13.09
CA GLY A 399 24.69 14.55 11.91
C GLY A 399 24.23 15.89 11.32
N THR A 400 24.09 15.95 10.01
CA THR A 400 23.70 17.17 9.28
C THR A 400 22.27 17.06 8.77
N VAL A 401 21.50 18.15 8.88
CA VAL A 401 20.16 18.26 8.28
C VAL A 401 20.13 19.44 7.34
N GLN A 402 19.68 19.21 6.11
CA GLN A 402 19.47 20.22 5.09
C GLN A 402 17.98 20.29 4.74
N ILE A 403 17.41 21.49 4.67
CA ILE A 403 15.96 21.69 4.55
C ILE A 403 15.67 22.76 3.52
N THR A 404 14.80 22.48 2.55
CA THR A 404 14.26 23.50 1.64
C THR A 404 13.12 24.27 2.29
N SER A 405 12.83 25.48 1.80
CA SER A 405 11.82 26.36 2.43
C SER A 405 10.37 25.82 2.40
N ASP A 406 10.10 24.81 1.56
CA ASP A 406 8.80 24.15 1.40
C ASP A 406 8.69 22.81 2.14
N ALA A 407 9.72 22.40 2.90
CA ALA A 407 9.67 21.19 3.70
C ALA A 407 8.91 21.39 5.03
N GLU A 408 8.25 20.35 5.51
CA GLU A 408 7.42 20.40 6.73
C GLU A 408 7.84 19.34 7.75
N ILE A 409 7.91 19.72 9.03
CA ILE A 409 8.05 18.78 10.15
C ILE A 409 6.88 19.04 11.10
N ARG A 410 6.03 18.03 11.33
CA ARG A 410 4.82 18.15 12.14
C ARG A 410 4.76 17.05 13.18
N ASN A 411 4.02 17.29 14.27
CA ASN A 411 3.77 16.31 15.34
C ASN A 411 5.03 15.75 16.04
N ALA A 412 6.19 16.41 15.89
CA ALA A 412 7.40 16.04 16.61
C ALA A 412 7.38 16.64 18.02
N THR A 413 7.62 15.81 19.06
CA THR A 413 7.66 16.26 20.46
C THR A 413 8.83 17.19 20.76
N THR A 414 9.84 17.19 19.90
CA THR A 414 11.07 17.96 20.05
C THR A 414 11.01 19.38 19.48
N LEU A 415 9.89 19.77 18.86
CA LEU A 415 9.61 21.16 18.48
C LEU A 415 9.16 21.98 19.69
N ALA A 416 10.04 22.14 20.68
CA ALA A 416 9.92 23.22 21.66
C ALA A 416 10.47 24.51 21.06
N GLY A 417 9.61 25.27 20.37
CA GLY A 417 9.81 26.70 20.08
C GLY A 417 10.19 27.04 18.63
N GLY A 418 9.20 27.50 17.85
CA GLY A 418 9.40 28.17 16.57
C GLY A 418 8.41 27.72 15.50
N GLN A 419 7.29 28.43 15.36
CA GLN A 419 6.53 28.45 14.09
C GLN A 419 7.33 29.23 13.03
N PRO A 420 7.11 28.95 11.72
CA PRO A 420 7.91 29.50 10.62
C PRO A 420 7.98 31.02 10.55
#